data_AF-A0A661UF49-F1
#
_entry.id   AF-A0A661UF49-F1
#
_cell.length_a   1.000
_cell.length_b   1.000
_cell.length_c   1.000
_cell.angle_alpha   90.00
_cell.angle_beta   90.00
_cell.angle_gamma   90.00
#
_symmetry.space_group_name_H-M   'P 1'
#
loop_
_entity.id
_entity.type
_entity.pdbx_description
1 polymer ?
#
loop_
_entity_poly.entity_id
_entity_poly.type
_entity_poly.pdbx_seq_one_letter_code
_entity_poly.pdbx_strand_id
1 'polypeptide(L)'
;MLNRIKRMTPDRIKNILRPIYNIFANKYASELAYWKSRNKGEDGKFENSFYKTIMLAMAQESSDEFIKDKIVADFGCGPRGSLAWADAAKLRIGIDVLVDQYSKVFKNWKVNSKSIHLCKLKIFNRKVFQKVKRIIISSA
;
A
#
# COMPACT_ATOMS: atom_id res chain seq x y z
N MET A 1 3.52 5.80 -24.60
CA MET A 1 3.25 4.36 -24.84
C MET A 1 1.82 3.92 -24.46
N LEU A 2 1.28 4.31 -23.28
CA LEU A 2 -0.10 4.03 -22.86
C LEU A 2 -1.19 4.56 -23.81
N ASN A 3 -0.98 5.72 -24.44
CA ASN A 3 -1.92 6.32 -25.40
C ASN A 3 -2.01 5.60 -26.76
N ARG A 4 -1.10 4.67 -27.07
CA ARG A 4 -1.15 3.88 -28.32
C ARG A 4 -2.01 2.62 -28.14
N ILE A 5 -1.91 1.97 -26.97
CA ILE A 5 -2.71 0.79 -26.60
C ILE A 5 -4.20 1.13 -26.47
N LYS A 6 -4.54 2.33 -25.96
CA LYS A 6 -5.92 2.85 -25.89
C LYS A 6 -6.61 3.03 -27.26
N ARG A 7 -5.85 3.17 -28.34
CA ARG A 7 -6.39 3.34 -29.71
C ARG A 7 -6.58 2.00 -30.44
N MET A 8 -5.91 0.95 -30.01
CA MET A 8 -5.97 -0.39 -30.63
C MET A 8 -6.95 -1.36 -29.94
N THR A 9 -7.62 -0.94 -28.86
CA THR A 9 -8.60 -1.78 -28.16
C THR A 9 -9.97 -1.62 -28.82
N PRO A 10 -10.59 -2.70 -29.36
CA PRO A 10 -11.90 -2.66 -29.98
C PRO A 10 -12.96 -2.05 -29.05
N ASP A 11 -13.91 -1.27 -29.61
CA ASP A 11 -14.91 -0.54 -28.82
C ASP A 11 -15.77 -1.46 -27.94
N ARG A 12 -15.99 -2.72 -28.36
CA ARG A 12 -16.67 -3.72 -27.52
C ARG A 12 -15.92 -4.01 -26.22
N ILE A 13 -14.59 -4.14 -26.27
CA ILE A 13 -13.78 -4.39 -25.08
C ILE A 13 -13.72 -3.15 -24.19
N LYS A 14 -13.66 -1.95 -24.79
CA LYS A 14 -13.77 -0.69 -24.05
C LYS A 14 -15.08 -0.61 -23.28
N ASN A 15 -16.21 -0.93 -23.91
CA ASN A 15 -17.52 -0.84 -23.27
C ASN A 15 -17.71 -1.86 -22.14
N ILE A 16 -17.07 -3.03 -22.22
CA ILE A 16 -17.04 -4.05 -21.15
C ILE A 16 -16.14 -3.63 -19.99
N LEU A 17 -14.97 -3.06 -20.27
CA LEU A 17 -14.00 -2.65 -19.24
C LEU A 17 -14.33 -1.30 -18.60
N ARG A 18 -15.10 -0.44 -19.27
CA ARG A 18 -15.51 0.89 -18.77
C ARG A 18 -16.27 0.86 -17.44
N PRO A 19 -17.28 0.00 -17.20
CA PRO A 19 -17.94 -0.08 -15.90
C PRO A 19 -16.99 -0.53 -14.80
N ILE A 20 -16.14 -1.53 -15.07
CA ILE A 20 -15.12 -1.99 -14.12
C ILE A 20 -14.16 -0.85 -13.79
N TYR A 21 -13.63 -0.16 -14.80
CA TYR A 21 -12.76 1.00 -14.62
C TYR A 21 -13.46 2.12 -13.83
N ASN A 22 -14.72 2.43 -14.12
CA ASN A 22 -15.46 3.48 -13.41
C ASN A 22 -15.73 3.11 -11.95
N ILE A 23 -16.01 1.84 -11.66
CA ILE A 23 -16.17 1.32 -10.29
C ILE A 23 -14.84 1.47 -9.53
N PHE A 24 -13.72 1.05 -10.13
CA PHE A 24 -12.41 1.19 -9.51
C PHE A 24 -11.95 2.65 -9.40
N ALA A 25 -12.22 3.49 -10.40
CA ALA A 25 -11.90 4.92 -10.38
C ALA A 25 -12.68 5.63 -9.28
N ASN A 26 -13.96 5.31 -9.11
CA ASN A 26 -14.76 5.82 -7.99
C ASN A 26 -14.23 5.29 -6.65
N LYS A 27 -13.87 4.00 -6.56
CA LYS A 27 -13.28 3.43 -5.34
C LYS A 27 -11.99 4.15 -4.93
N TYR A 28 -11.08 4.35 -5.87
CA TYR A 28 -9.79 5.01 -5.64
C TYR A 28 -9.92 6.51 -5.35
N ALA A 29 -10.86 7.19 -6.03
CA ALA A 29 -11.17 8.58 -5.73
C ALA A 29 -11.78 8.73 -4.33
N SER A 30 -12.72 7.84 -3.96
CA SER A 30 -13.32 7.80 -2.63
C SER A 30 -12.31 7.47 -1.55
N GLU A 31 -11.40 6.52 -1.79
CA GLU A 31 -10.33 6.17 -0.86
C GLU A 31 -9.35 7.34 -0.65
N LEU A 32 -8.93 7.99 -1.74
CA LEU A 32 -8.10 9.18 -1.64
C LEU A 32 -8.81 10.34 -0.92
N ALA A 33 -10.12 10.52 -1.17
CA ALA A 33 -10.94 11.53 -0.49
C ALA A 33 -11.08 11.22 1.01
N TYR A 34 -11.29 9.96 1.37
CA TYR A 34 -11.30 9.50 2.75
C TYR A 34 -9.99 9.84 3.45
N TRP A 35 -8.85 9.48 2.86
CA TRP A 35 -7.53 9.76 3.45
C TRP A 35 -7.23 11.25 3.57
N LYS A 36 -7.68 12.07 2.60
CA LYS A 36 -7.60 13.53 2.71
C LYS A 36 -8.42 14.06 3.88
N SER A 37 -9.65 13.56 4.04
CA SER A 37 -10.52 13.94 5.16
C SER A 37 -9.91 13.57 6.50
N ARG A 38 -9.35 12.35 6.62
CA ARG A 38 -8.65 11.89 7.82
C ARG A 38 -7.43 12.74 8.13
N ASN A 39 -6.58 13.02 7.13
CA ASN A 39 -5.41 13.87 7.32
C ASN A 39 -5.81 15.28 7.80
N LYS A 40 -6.90 15.84 7.27
CA LYS A 40 -7.42 17.14 7.71
C LYS A 40 -7.93 17.09 9.15
N GLY A 41 -8.59 16.00 9.55
CA GLY A 41 -9.08 15.81 10.92
C GLY A 41 -7.99 15.49 11.95
N GLU A 42 -6.80 15.06 11.51
CA GLU A 42 -5.63 14.75 12.35
C GLU A 42 -4.54 15.84 12.23
N ASP A 43 -4.94 17.12 12.06
CA ASP A 43 -4.03 18.28 11.96
C ASP A 43 -2.89 18.13 10.94
N GLY A 44 -3.16 17.41 9.85
CA GLY A 44 -2.20 17.17 8.78
C GLY A 44 -1.11 16.15 9.10
N LYS A 45 -1.23 15.41 10.21
CA LYS A 45 -0.29 14.36 10.63
C LYS A 45 -1.04 13.09 10.96
N PHE A 46 -0.75 12.03 10.24
CA PHE A 46 -1.29 10.72 10.56
C PHE A 46 -0.70 10.18 11.87
N GLU A 47 -1.57 9.87 12.81
CA GLU A 47 -1.24 9.07 13.99
C GLU A 47 -1.13 7.59 13.56
N ASN A 48 -0.11 6.86 14.02
CA ASN A 48 0.16 5.49 13.59
C ASN A 48 0.69 4.55 14.70
N SER A 49 0.74 5.00 15.96
CA SER A 49 1.21 4.21 17.09
C SER A 49 0.33 2.99 17.36
N PHE A 50 -0.98 3.11 17.08
CA PHE A 50 -1.94 2.02 17.27
C PHE A 50 -1.62 0.77 16.44
N TYR A 51 -0.94 0.91 15.30
CA TYR A 51 -0.58 -0.24 14.45
C TYR A 51 0.31 -1.23 15.20
N LYS A 52 1.23 -0.75 16.06
CA LYS A 52 2.12 -1.65 16.81
C LYS A 52 1.32 -2.59 17.71
N THR A 53 0.40 -2.03 18.49
CA THR A 53 -0.43 -2.82 19.42
C THR A 53 -1.27 -3.87 18.68
N ILE A 54 -1.96 -3.47 17.60
CA ILE A 54 -2.84 -4.38 16.86
C ILE A 54 -2.04 -5.49 16.18
N MET A 55 -0.93 -5.14 15.52
CA MET A 55 -0.15 -6.10 14.74
C MET A 55 0.58 -7.12 15.64
N LEU A 56 1.10 -6.67 16.78
CA LEU A 56 1.69 -7.55 17.79
C LEU A 56 0.64 -8.48 18.39
N ALA A 57 -0.55 -7.97 18.73
CA ALA A 57 -1.66 -8.79 19.22
C ALA A 57 -2.10 -9.84 18.19
N MET A 58 -2.21 -9.47 16.91
CA MET A 58 -2.54 -10.40 15.82
C MET A 58 -1.45 -11.48 15.64
N ALA A 59 -0.18 -11.12 15.84
CA ALA A 59 0.93 -12.05 15.79
C ALA A 59 1.05 -12.93 17.05
N GLN A 60 0.32 -12.61 18.12
CA GLN A 60 0.48 -13.19 19.45
C GLN A 60 1.91 -13.04 19.99
N GLU A 61 2.53 -11.90 19.69
CA GLU A 61 3.90 -11.58 20.08
C GLU A 61 3.87 -10.34 20.98
N SER A 62 4.78 -10.27 21.96
CA SER A 62 4.89 -9.10 22.84
C SER A 62 5.73 -7.97 22.24
N SER A 63 6.48 -8.25 21.17
CA SER A 63 7.47 -7.34 20.60
C SER A 63 7.77 -7.68 19.14
N ASP A 64 8.41 -6.77 18.38
CA ASP A 64 8.67 -6.95 16.94
C ASP A 64 9.94 -7.75 16.63
N GLU A 65 10.66 -8.26 17.63
CA GLU A 65 11.89 -9.05 17.45
C GLU A 65 11.66 -10.33 16.65
N PHE A 66 10.45 -10.90 16.68
CA PHE A 66 10.13 -12.07 15.86
C PHE A 66 10.24 -11.79 14.36
N ILE A 67 10.15 -10.53 13.90
CA ILE A 67 10.38 -10.15 12.49
C ILE A 67 11.81 -9.70 12.20
N LYS A 68 12.72 -9.82 13.17
CA LYS A 68 14.13 -9.58 12.96
C LYS A 68 14.66 -10.43 11.80
N ASP A 69 15.47 -9.80 10.96
CA ASP A 69 16.07 -10.37 9.74
C ASP A 69 15.06 -10.79 8.64
N LYS A 70 13.75 -10.54 8.85
CA LYS A 70 12.70 -10.81 7.85
C LYS A 70 12.41 -9.59 6.99
N ILE A 71 11.88 -9.86 5.80
CA ILE A 71 11.30 -8.84 4.91
C ILE A 71 9.80 -8.79 5.20
N VAL A 72 9.28 -7.62 5.55
CA VAL A 72 7.85 -7.40 5.82
C VAL A 72 7.25 -6.65 4.64
N ALA A 73 6.13 -7.14 4.13
CA ALA A 73 5.40 -6.50 3.03
C ALA A 73 3.95 -6.27 3.43
N ASP A 74 3.46 -5.06 3.20
CA ASP A 74 2.09 -4.64 3.53
C ASP A 74 1.35 -4.22 2.25
N PHE A 75 0.21 -4.86 2.00
CA PHE A 75 -0.59 -4.69 0.79
C PHE A 75 -1.82 -3.84 1.12
N GLY A 76 -1.96 -2.70 0.46
CA GLY A 76 -2.92 -1.67 0.86
C GLY A 76 -2.41 -0.86 2.04
N CYS A 77 -1.10 -0.59 2.10
CA CYS A 77 -0.48 0.10 3.24
C CYS A 77 -1.02 1.52 3.47
N GLY A 78 -1.71 2.10 2.47
CA GLY A 78 -2.26 3.44 2.55
C GLY A 78 -1.19 4.52 2.78
N PRO A 79 -1.61 5.75 3.10
CA PRO A 79 -0.70 6.86 3.40
C PRO A 79 -0.37 6.97 4.91
N ARG A 80 -1.01 6.18 5.78
CA ARG A 80 -0.95 6.32 7.25
C ARG A 80 0.33 5.75 7.89
N GLY A 81 1.12 4.99 7.13
CA GLY A 81 2.37 4.43 7.62
C GLY A 81 2.18 3.19 8.50
N SER A 82 1.32 2.28 8.07
CA SER A 82 1.06 0.98 8.71
C SER A 82 2.28 0.07 8.91
N LEU A 83 3.40 0.36 8.25
CA LEU A 83 4.68 -0.34 8.44
C LEU A 83 5.59 0.26 9.53
N ALA A 84 5.16 1.36 10.18
CA ALA A 84 5.96 2.05 11.19
C ALA A 84 6.25 1.17 12.43
N TRP A 85 5.39 0.20 12.75
CA TRP A 85 5.59 -0.69 13.89
C TRP A 85 6.69 -1.73 13.71
N ALA A 86 7.05 -2.04 12.46
CA ALA A 86 7.92 -3.16 12.11
C ALA A 86 9.41 -2.76 12.06
N ASP A 87 9.91 -2.09 13.10
CA ASP A 87 11.25 -1.49 13.10
C ASP A 87 12.39 -2.52 13.13
N ALA A 88 12.17 -3.68 13.75
CA ALA A 88 13.08 -4.81 13.77
C ALA A 88 13.22 -5.50 12.40
N ALA A 89 12.31 -5.26 11.45
CA ALA A 89 12.38 -5.84 10.12
C ALA A 89 13.68 -5.45 9.40
N LYS A 90 14.23 -6.40 8.63
CA LYS A 90 15.36 -6.13 7.73
C LYS A 90 15.00 -5.15 6.63
N LEU A 91 13.79 -5.29 6.09
CA LEU A 91 13.26 -4.45 5.02
C LEU A 91 11.73 -4.39 5.13
N ARG A 92 11.17 -3.20 4.91
CA ARG A 92 9.74 -2.95 4.87
C ARG A 92 9.32 -2.57 3.45
N ILE A 93 8.28 -3.21 2.92
CA ILE A 93 7.77 -2.97 1.57
C ILE A 93 6.29 -2.60 1.65
N GLY A 94 5.97 -1.34 1.40
CA GLY A 94 4.59 -0.87 1.25
C GLY A 94 4.14 -1.01 -0.19
N ILE A 95 3.01 -1.67 -0.43
CA ILE A 95 2.46 -1.87 -1.77
C ILE A 95 1.05 -1.31 -1.78
N ASP A 96 0.82 -0.27 -2.57
CA ASP A 96 -0.49 0.32 -2.71
C ASP A 96 -0.71 0.82 -4.15
N VAL A 97 -1.96 0.77 -4.61
CA VAL A 97 -2.34 1.24 -5.94
C VAL A 97 -2.36 2.76 -6.05
N LEU A 98 -2.42 3.46 -4.91
CA LEU A 98 -2.54 4.91 -4.80
C LEU A 98 -1.25 5.59 -4.33
N VAL A 99 -0.12 4.87 -4.25
CA VAL A 99 1.19 5.42 -3.82
C VAL A 99 1.54 6.70 -4.57
N ASP A 100 1.41 6.71 -5.90
CA ASP A 100 1.75 7.90 -6.70
C ASP A 100 0.84 9.10 -6.39
N GLN A 101 -0.40 8.85 -5.98
CA GLN A 101 -1.35 9.89 -5.59
C GLN A 101 -1.07 10.38 -4.16
N TYR A 102 -0.77 9.47 -3.24
CA TYR A 102 -0.45 9.78 -1.86
C TYR A 102 0.79 10.68 -1.77
N SER A 103 1.85 10.41 -2.54
CA SER A 103 3.08 11.24 -2.55
C SER A 103 2.86 12.66 -3.05
N LYS A 104 1.89 12.88 -3.93
CA LYS A 104 1.55 14.22 -4.43
C LYS A 104 0.68 15.00 -3.46
N VAL A 105 -0.18 14.31 -2.72
CA VAL A 105 -1.17 14.92 -1.82
C VAL A 105 -0.59 15.17 -0.43
N PHE A 106 0.20 14.24 0.08
CA PHE A 106 0.72 14.27 1.45
C PHE A 106 2.22 14.60 1.43
N LYS A 107 2.55 15.90 1.54
CA LYS A 107 3.94 16.40 1.52
C LYS A 107 4.85 15.78 2.60
N ASN A 108 4.27 15.34 3.71
CA ASN A 108 4.97 14.73 4.83
C ASN A 108 4.93 13.19 4.82
N TRP A 109 4.51 12.57 3.71
CA TRP A 109 4.56 11.12 3.59
C TRP A 109 6.01 10.65 3.45
N LYS A 110 6.65 10.49 4.59
CA LYS A 110 8.06 10.12 4.70
C LYS A 110 8.18 8.63 4.44
N VAL A 111 8.79 8.32 3.30
CA VAL A 111 9.42 7.02 3.09
C VAL A 111 10.65 6.98 4.02
N ASN A 112 10.54 6.27 5.14
CA ASN A 112 11.69 6.00 6.01
C ASN A 112 12.74 5.20 5.21
N SER A 113 14.04 5.36 5.50
CA SER A 113 15.14 4.76 4.72
C SER A 113 15.09 3.23 4.63
N LYS A 114 14.41 2.56 5.58
CA LYS A 114 14.17 1.11 5.59
C LYS A 114 12.87 0.67 4.88
N SER A 115 12.10 1.61 4.34
CA SER A 115 10.80 1.36 3.74
C SER A 115 10.83 1.68 2.25
N ILE A 116 10.35 0.77 1.40
CA ILE A 116 10.20 0.99 -0.05
C ILE A 116 8.71 0.97 -0.36
N HIS A 117 8.20 2.02 -1.01
CA HIS A 117 6.81 2.07 -1.48
C HIS A 117 6.77 1.84 -2.98
N LEU A 118 6.00 0.83 -3.42
CA LEU A 118 5.93 0.45 -4.84
C LEU A 118 4.55 0.76 -5.41
N CYS A 119 4.51 1.70 -6.37
CA CYS A 119 3.35 1.92 -7.23
C CYS A 119 3.50 1.14 -8.55
N LYS A 120 2.97 -0.08 -8.59
CA LYS A 120 2.50 -0.83 -9.76
C LYS A 120 2.58 -2.33 -9.50
N LEU A 121 1.43 -2.98 -9.49
CA LEU A 121 1.30 -4.38 -9.88
C LEU A 121 1.56 -4.51 -11.40
N LYS A 122 2.81 -4.30 -11.83
CA LYS A 122 3.30 -4.90 -13.08
C LYS A 122 4.22 -6.03 -12.69
N ILE A 123 3.62 -7.22 -12.63
CA ILE A 123 4.29 -8.52 -12.61
C ILE A 123 5.09 -8.74 -11.32
N PHE A 124 4.39 -9.10 -10.24
CA PHE A 124 4.99 -9.93 -9.21
C PHE A 124 5.17 -11.33 -9.80
N ASN A 125 6.37 -11.61 -10.29
CA ASN A 125 6.73 -12.93 -10.79
C ASN A 125 6.63 -13.95 -9.63
N ARG A 126 5.86 -15.04 -9.80
CA ARG A 126 5.65 -16.09 -8.77
C ARG A 126 6.97 -16.59 -8.14
N LYS A 127 8.09 -16.51 -8.87
CA LYS A 127 9.42 -16.89 -8.37
C LYS A 127 9.97 -15.99 -7.26
N VAL A 128 9.60 -14.71 -7.20
CA VAL A 128 10.00 -13.81 -6.10
C VAL A 128 9.28 -14.20 -4.81
N PHE A 129 8.01 -14.58 -4.91
CA PHE A 129 7.21 -15.01 -3.75
C PHE A 129 7.73 -16.29 -3.11
N GLN A 130 8.19 -17.26 -3.91
CA GLN A 130 8.72 -18.54 -3.38
C GLN A 130 10.04 -18.41 -2.61
N LYS A 131 10.76 -17.28 -2.74
CA LYS A 131 11.99 -17.01 -1.97
C LYS A 131 11.74 -16.18 -0.70
N VAL A 132 10.55 -15.58 -0.55
CA VAL A 132 10.15 -14.79 0.63
C VAL A 132 9.37 -15.71 1.58
N LYS A 133 10.10 -16.47 2.41
CA LYS A 133 9.52 -17.50 3.28
C LYS A 133 8.63 -17.00 4.42
N ARG A 134 8.49 -15.69 4.68
CA ARG A 134 7.67 -15.17 5.78
C ARG A 134 7.15 -13.78 5.45
N ILE A 135 5.98 -13.69 4.85
CA ILE A 135 5.22 -12.45 4.66
C ILE A 135 4.20 -12.41 5.81
N ILE A 136 4.28 -11.39 6.65
CA ILE A 136 3.15 -11.03 7.53
C ILE A 136 2.26 -10.15 6.67
N ILE A 137 1.14 -10.71 6.23
CA ILE A 137 0.12 -9.97 5.48
C ILE A 137 -0.78 -9.35 6.53
N SER A 138 -0.80 -8.02 6.60
CA SER A 138 -1.90 -7.31 7.24
C SER A 138 -2.77 -6.72 6.15
N SER A 139 -4.07 -6.97 6.22
CA SER A 139 -5.08 -6.30 5.43
C SER A 139 -5.82 -5.37 6.38
N ALA A 140 -5.64 -4.06 6.20
CA ALA A 140 -6.49 -3.06 6.82
C ALA A 140 -7.87 -2.99 6.15
#